data_AF-A0A150QWA1-F1
#
_entry.id   AF-A0A150QWA1-F1
#
_cell.length_a   1.000
_cell.length_b   1.000
_cell.length_c   1.000
_cell.angle_alpha   90.00
_cell.angle_beta   90.00
_cell.angle_gamma   90.00
#
_symmetry.space_group_name_H-M   'P 1'
#
loop_
_entity.id
_entity.type
_entity.pdbx_description
1 polymer ?
#
loop_
_entity_poly.entity_id
_entity_poly.type
_entity_poly.pdbx_seq_one_letter_code
_entity_poly.pdbx_strand_id
1 'polypeptide(L)'
;MGCDIHMFAEFGAGPGPFTALSDGDFLLPRDYGLFAALAGVRAQPGFVPLRPPRGIPRDVSQHVADRYFVPVLEDERARAWGLGDHFTPPHAAQLVASGASHWLPDGTTTPLTPATHGYIAHPDWHSASWLAVHEIRLALEHAQFSLDAASDEFVLLFQYVSAVAGKKGPSTRVVFWFDN
;
A
#
# COMPACT_ATOMS: atom_id res chain seq x y z
N MET A 1 -12.47 -14.85 -8.39
CA MET A 1 -12.18 -13.51 -7.85
C MET A 1 -10.71 -13.24 -8.14
N GLY A 2 -10.42 -12.07 -8.71
CA GLY A 2 -9.07 -11.68 -9.10
C GLY A 2 -8.53 -10.71 -8.06
N CYS A 3 -7.26 -10.83 -7.72
CA CYS A 3 -6.60 -9.97 -6.74
C CYS A 3 -5.85 -8.89 -7.52
N ASP A 4 -6.14 -7.62 -7.25
CA ASP A 4 -5.43 -6.48 -7.81
C ASP A 4 -4.39 -5.94 -6.81
N ILE A 5 -3.47 -5.12 -7.29
CA ILE A 5 -2.41 -4.51 -6.49
C ILE A 5 -2.57 -2.99 -6.50
N HIS A 6 -2.55 -2.40 -5.32
CA HIS A 6 -2.39 -0.96 -5.15
C HIS A 6 -0.93 -0.68 -4.89
N MET A 7 -0.26 0.08 -5.75
CA MET A 7 1.16 0.39 -5.59
C MET A 7 1.42 1.88 -5.71
N PHE A 8 2.12 2.43 -4.72
CA PHE A 8 2.53 3.82 -4.66
C PHE A 8 4.04 3.90 -4.67
N ALA A 9 4.59 4.94 -5.29
CA ALA A 9 5.99 5.29 -5.17
C ALA A 9 6.13 6.56 -4.35
N GLU A 10 7.06 6.58 -3.40
CA GLU A 10 7.24 7.72 -2.51
C GLU A 10 8.72 7.91 -2.13
N PHE A 11 9.08 9.13 -1.75
CA PHE A 11 10.42 9.49 -1.31
C PHE A 11 10.41 10.31 -0.02
N GLY A 12 11.39 10.08 0.86
CA GLY A 12 11.60 10.84 2.08
C GLY A 12 12.71 11.88 1.91
N ALA A 13 12.47 13.12 2.33
CA ALA A 13 13.44 14.22 2.28
C ALA A 13 14.13 14.51 3.63
N GLY A 14 13.78 13.78 4.70
CA GLY A 14 14.28 14.03 6.06
C GLY A 14 13.40 13.40 7.13
N PRO A 15 13.45 13.89 8.38
CA PRO A 15 12.56 13.46 9.45
C PRO A 15 11.15 13.96 9.17
N GLY A 16 10.26 13.07 8.74
CA GLY A 16 8.87 13.39 8.47
C GLY A 16 8.21 12.36 7.55
N PRO A 17 6.93 12.55 7.21
CA PRO A 17 6.24 11.72 6.23
C PRO A 17 6.94 11.73 4.88
N PHE A 18 6.84 10.61 4.18
CA PHE A 18 7.25 10.52 2.79
C PHE A 18 6.35 11.40 1.91
N THR A 19 6.85 11.75 0.73
CA THR A 19 6.09 12.45 -0.31
C THR A 19 5.79 11.48 -1.44
N ALA A 20 4.51 11.36 -1.82
CA ALA A 20 4.12 10.54 -2.96
C ALA A 20 4.69 11.14 -4.25
N LEU A 21 5.10 10.27 -5.17
CA LEU A 21 5.59 10.65 -6.49
C LEU A 21 4.48 10.80 -7.53
N SER A 22 3.25 10.41 -7.17
CA SER A 22 2.02 10.51 -7.95
C SER A 22 0.83 10.78 -7.02
N ASP A 23 -0.22 11.40 -7.55
CA ASP A 23 -1.47 11.69 -6.82
C ASP A 23 -2.42 10.46 -6.77
N GLY A 24 -1.87 9.24 -6.86
CA GLY A 24 -2.63 7.99 -6.92
C GLY A 24 -1.72 6.78 -7.07
N ASP A 25 -2.31 5.58 -6.99
CA ASP A 25 -1.62 4.33 -7.25
C ASP A 25 -1.33 4.14 -8.74
N PHE A 26 -0.24 3.42 -9.00
CA PHE A 26 0.09 2.95 -10.34
C PHE A 26 -0.80 1.76 -10.67
N LEU A 27 -1.52 1.87 -11.79
CA LEU A 27 -2.34 0.78 -12.32
C LEU A 27 -1.42 -0.29 -12.91
N LEU A 28 -1.29 -1.41 -12.21
CA LEU A 28 -0.52 -2.56 -12.67
C LEU A 28 -1.48 -3.69 -13.07
N PRO A 29 -1.21 -4.42 -14.17
CA PRO A 29 -1.98 -5.60 -14.49
C PRO A 29 -1.78 -6.70 -13.44
N ARG A 30 -2.69 -7.68 -13.43
CA ARG A 30 -2.58 -8.85 -12.57
C ARG A 30 -1.41 -9.72 -12.99
N ASP A 31 -0.35 -9.70 -12.19
CA ASP A 31 0.84 -10.52 -12.37
C ASP A 31 1.16 -11.26 -11.06
N TYR A 32 0.62 -12.48 -10.92
CA TYR A 32 0.82 -13.26 -9.70
C TYR A 32 2.27 -13.70 -9.50
N GLY A 33 3.10 -13.74 -10.56
CA GLY A 33 4.53 -13.98 -10.41
C GLY A 33 5.20 -12.82 -9.70
N LEU A 34 4.89 -11.59 -10.12
CA LEU A 34 5.31 -10.37 -9.44
C LEU A 34 4.76 -10.30 -8.01
N PHE A 35 3.47 -10.58 -7.80
CA PHE A 35 2.84 -10.46 -6.48
C PHE A 35 3.44 -11.46 -5.47
N ALA A 36 3.72 -12.68 -5.95
CA ALA A 36 4.44 -13.69 -5.20
C ALA A 36 5.85 -13.20 -4.85
N ALA A 37 6.59 -12.64 -5.81
CA ALA A 37 7.93 -12.12 -5.56
C ALA A 37 7.96 -11.02 -4.49
N LEU A 38 7.02 -10.08 -4.54
CA LEU A 38 6.99 -8.92 -3.65
C LEU A 38 6.49 -9.23 -2.24
N ALA A 39 5.49 -10.11 -2.09
CA ALA A 39 4.80 -10.32 -0.83
C ALA A 39 4.32 -11.76 -0.58
N GLY A 40 4.64 -12.71 -1.46
CA GLY A 40 4.18 -14.10 -1.35
C GLY A 40 2.71 -14.28 -1.67
N VAL A 41 2.05 -13.26 -2.23
CA VAL A 41 0.62 -13.32 -2.57
C VAL A 41 0.43 -14.24 -3.76
N ARG A 42 -0.46 -15.23 -3.61
CA ARG A 42 -0.73 -16.29 -4.61
C ARG A 42 0.50 -17.10 -5.02
N ALA A 43 1.52 -17.14 -4.17
CA ALA A 43 2.71 -17.93 -4.43
C ALA A 43 2.43 -19.44 -4.41
N GLN A 44 3.30 -20.21 -5.07
CA GLN A 44 3.25 -21.68 -5.00
C GLN A 44 3.46 -22.18 -3.57
N PRO A 45 2.87 -23.33 -3.18
CA PRO A 45 3.10 -23.92 -1.87
C PRO A 45 4.59 -24.06 -1.55
N GLY A 46 5.00 -23.59 -0.35
CA GLY A 46 6.38 -23.64 0.11
C GLY A 46 7.24 -22.45 -0.31
N PHE A 47 6.76 -21.57 -1.20
CA PHE A 47 7.45 -20.31 -1.47
C PHE A 47 7.32 -19.36 -0.28
N VAL A 48 8.44 -18.75 0.12
CA VAL A 48 8.48 -17.71 1.14
C VAL A 48 9.10 -16.46 0.51
N PRO A 49 8.42 -15.30 0.51
CA PRO A 49 8.98 -14.08 -0.05
C PRO A 49 10.21 -13.66 0.77
N LEU A 50 11.19 -13.05 0.10
CA LEU A 50 12.42 -12.57 0.75
C LEU A 50 12.11 -11.59 1.90
N ARG A 51 11.08 -10.76 1.71
CA ARG A 51 10.51 -9.86 2.70
C ARG A 51 9.02 -10.18 2.85
N PRO A 52 8.58 -10.83 3.94
CA PRO A 52 7.15 -11.02 4.17
C PRO A 52 6.45 -9.66 4.35
N PRO A 53 5.12 -9.55 4.12
CA PRO A 53 4.38 -8.32 4.38
C PRO A 53 4.64 -7.78 5.79
N ARG A 54 5.03 -6.51 5.88
CA ARG A 54 5.43 -5.86 7.15
C ARG A 54 4.41 -4.84 7.66
N GLY A 55 3.27 -4.70 6.98
CA GLY A 55 2.28 -3.66 7.23
C GLY A 55 2.64 -2.32 6.57
N ILE A 56 1.75 -1.35 6.72
CA ILE A 56 1.95 0.03 6.27
C ILE A 56 2.96 0.76 7.18
N PRO A 57 3.98 1.44 6.62
CA PRO A 57 4.87 2.29 7.39
C PRO A 57 4.12 3.42 8.12
N ARG A 58 4.63 3.87 9.27
CA ARG A 58 4.07 5.03 9.98
C ARG A 58 4.29 6.34 9.21
N ASP A 59 5.42 6.44 8.52
CA ASP A 59 5.86 7.63 7.80
C ASP A 59 5.42 7.62 6.32
N VAL A 60 4.36 6.91 5.96
CA VAL A 60 3.83 6.94 4.59
C VAL A 60 3.41 8.34 4.18
N SER A 61 3.40 8.58 2.87
CA SER A 61 2.84 9.79 2.31
C SER A 61 1.35 9.93 2.56
N GLN A 62 0.90 11.18 2.49
CA GLN A 62 -0.49 11.55 2.70
C GLN A 62 -1.45 10.80 1.76
N HIS A 63 -1.09 10.68 0.47
CA HIS A 63 -1.87 9.95 -0.53
C HIS A 63 -1.98 8.45 -0.22
N VAL A 64 -0.90 7.85 0.29
CA VAL A 64 -0.92 6.44 0.71
C VAL A 64 -1.83 6.28 1.92
N ALA A 65 -1.79 7.20 2.89
CA ALA A 65 -2.68 7.16 4.05
C ALA A 65 -4.16 7.35 3.65
N ASP A 66 -4.44 8.33 2.78
CA ASP A 66 -5.79 8.62 2.27
C ASP A 66 -6.38 7.47 1.48
N ARG A 67 -5.53 6.74 0.75
CA ARG A 67 -5.96 5.49 0.13
C ARG A 67 -6.15 4.47 1.24
N TYR A 68 -5.10 4.04 1.96
CA TYR A 68 -5.12 2.87 2.84
C TYR A 68 -6.10 2.90 4.03
N PHE A 69 -6.45 4.08 4.52
CA PHE A 69 -7.33 4.23 5.69
C PHE A 69 -8.66 4.89 5.33
N VAL A 70 -9.74 4.25 5.78
CA VAL A 70 -11.12 4.69 5.56
C VAL A 70 -11.61 5.46 6.79
N PRO A 71 -12.22 6.64 6.64
CA PRO A 71 -12.71 7.44 7.76
C PRO A 71 -13.90 6.77 8.45
N VAL A 72 -13.91 6.83 9.78
CA VAL A 72 -15.05 6.41 10.60
C VAL A 72 -15.90 7.64 10.95
N LEU A 73 -17.14 7.64 10.44
CA LEU A 73 -18.05 8.77 10.40
C LEU A 73 -19.48 8.36 10.76
N GLU A 74 -20.23 9.29 11.32
CA GLU A 74 -21.69 9.16 11.37
C GLU A 74 -22.28 9.31 9.94
N ASP A 75 -23.27 8.50 9.58
CA ASP A 75 -23.86 8.45 8.23
C ASP A 75 -24.29 9.83 7.69
N GLU A 76 -24.93 10.64 8.55
CA GLU A 76 -25.40 11.98 8.17
C GLU A 76 -24.26 12.88 7.72
N ARG A 77 -23.07 12.77 8.35
CA ARG A 77 -21.89 13.55 7.97
C ARG A 77 -21.25 13.06 6.68
N ALA A 78 -21.13 11.75 6.51
CA ALA A 78 -20.56 11.18 5.30
C ALA A 78 -21.36 11.61 4.06
N ARG A 79 -22.71 11.56 4.14
CA ARG A 79 -23.60 12.06 3.09
C ARG A 79 -23.44 13.56 2.85
N ALA A 80 -23.37 14.37 3.91
CA ALA A 80 -23.22 15.82 3.79
C ALA A 80 -21.91 16.23 3.10
N TRP A 81 -20.85 15.44 3.27
CA TRP A 81 -19.53 15.71 2.68
C TRP A 81 -19.32 15.06 1.31
N GLY A 82 -20.24 14.21 0.85
CA GLY A 82 -20.10 13.51 -0.42
C GLY A 82 -18.85 12.62 -0.46
N LEU A 83 -18.46 12.07 0.68
CA LEU A 83 -17.32 11.16 0.76
C LEU A 83 -17.66 9.83 0.10
N GLY A 84 -16.63 9.18 -0.46
CA GLY A 84 -16.74 7.82 -0.96
C GLY A 84 -16.88 6.81 0.18
N ASP A 85 -15.99 5.83 0.22
CA ASP A 85 -16.03 4.80 1.24
C ASP A 85 -15.87 5.40 2.65
N HIS A 86 -16.73 4.95 3.57
CA HIS A 86 -16.72 5.32 4.98
C HIS A 86 -17.38 4.21 5.80
N PHE A 87 -17.13 4.20 7.11
CA PHE A 87 -17.77 3.27 8.04
C PHE A 87 -18.41 4.00 9.22
N THR A 88 -19.55 3.49 9.69
CA THR A 88 -20.12 3.93 10.96
C THR A 88 -19.32 3.37 12.13
N PRO A 89 -19.34 4.02 13.31
CA PRO A 89 -18.60 3.51 14.47
C PRO A 89 -18.95 2.07 14.86
N PRO A 90 -20.24 1.64 14.90
CA PRO A 90 -20.58 0.25 15.18
C PRO A 90 -20.03 -0.74 14.14
N HIS A 91 -20.07 -0.37 12.86
CA HIS A 91 -19.57 -1.23 11.79
C HIS A 91 -18.04 -1.33 11.83
N ALA A 92 -17.34 -0.21 12.02
CA ALA A 92 -15.88 -0.19 12.19
C ALA A 92 -15.44 -1.05 13.39
N ALA A 93 -16.14 -0.95 14.53
CA ALA A 93 -15.87 -1.77 15.70
C ALA A 93 -16.05 -3.27 15.41
N GLN A 94 -17.08 -3.65 14.64
CA GLN A 94 -17.30 -5.04 14.22
C GLN A 94 -16.17 -5.56 13.31
N LEU A 95 -15.74 -4.77 12.32
CA LEU A 95 -14.66 -5.14 11.39
C LEU A 95 -13.32 -5.30 12.12
N VAL A 96 -13.02 -4.43 13.09
CA VAL A 96 -11.82 -4.56 13.91
C VAL A 96 -11.92 -5.78 14.84
N ALA A 97 -13.08 -6.02 15.45
CA ALA A 97 -13.28 -7.16 16.34
C ALA A 97 -13.18 -8.52 15.62
N SER A 98 -13.56 -8.59 14.34
CA SER A 98 -13.41 -9.80 13.53
C SER A 98 -12.00 -10.01 12.97
N GLY A 99 -11.11 -9.02 13.09
CA GLY A 99 -9.77 -9.03 12.51
C GLY A 99 -9.74 -8.73 11.01
N ALA A 100 -10.87 -8.32 10.41
CA ALA A 100 -10.92 -7.89 9.01
C ALA A 100 -10.26 -6.52 8.79
N SER A 101 -10.12 -5.73 9.84
CA SER A 101 -9.50 -4.41 9.79
C SER A 101 -8.74 -4.09 11.09
N HIS A 102 -8.06 -2.95 11.12
CA HIS A 102 -7.39 -2.39 12.30
C HIS A 102 -7.48 -0.87 12.30
N TRP A 103 -7.48 -0.26 13.49
CA TRP A 103 -7.40 1.19 13.67
C TRP A 103 -6.06 1.75 13.20
N LEU A 104 -6.07 2.97 12.68
CA LEU A 104 -4.87 3.74 12.35
C LEU A 104 -3.89 3.73 13.53
N PRO A 105 -2.67 3.19 13.38
CA PRO A 105 -1.71 3.14 14.48
C PRO A 105 -1.19 4.53 14.87
N ASP A 106 -0.93 4.74 16.15
CA ASP A 106 -0.37 5.99 16.67
C ASP A 106 0.95 6.37 15.96
N GLY A 107 1.04 7.65 15.58
CA GLY A 107 2.20 8.21 14.88
C GLY A 107 2.27 7.85 13.40
N THR A 108 1.27 7.14 12.85
CA THR A 108 1.09 7.02 11.41
C THR A 108 0.61 8.35 10.81
N THR A 109 1.03 8.69 9.60
CA THR A 109 0.51 9.83 8.85
C THR A 109 -1.02 9.78 8.78
N THR A 110 -1.68 10.78 9.34
CA THR A 110 -3.15 10.87 9.38
C THR A 110 -3.70 11.24 8.02
N PRO A 111 -4.76 10.56 7.52
CA PRO A 111 -5.46 10.97 6.29
C PRO A 111 -5.95 12.44 6.31
N LEU A 112 -6.03 13.08 5.14
CA LEU A 112 -6.61 14.42 4.94
C LEU A 112 -8.13 14.39 5.07
N THR A 113 -8.75 13.29 4.64
CA THR A 113 -10.20 13.13 4.73
C THR A 113 -10.62 13.20 6.19
N PRO A 114 -11.53 14.10 6.60
CA PRO A 114 -11.90 14.25 8.00
C PRO A 114 -12.63 13.01 8.52
N ALA A 115 -12.34 12.62 9.77
CA ALA A 115 -13.03 11.57 10.50
C ALA A 115 -13.56 12.09 11.85
N THR A 116 -14.63 11.47 12.37
CA THR A 116 -15.15 11.79 13.72
C THR A 116 -14.72 10.77 14.76
N HIS A 117 -14.42 9.54 14.34
CA HIS A 117 -14.04 8.44 15.24
C HIS A 117 -12.72 7.79 14.83
N GLY A 118 -11.86 8.53 14.12
CA GLY A 118 -10.59 8.02 13.61
C GLY A 118 -10.76 7.23 12.30
N TYR A 119 -9.79 6.36 12.01
CA TYR A 119 -9.72 5.66 10.73
C TYR A 119 -9.41 4.19 10.95
N ILE A 120 -9.92 3.35 10.05
CA ILE A 120 -9.58 1.92 9.99
C ILE A 120 -9.02 1.57 8.62
N ALA A 121 -8.18 0.53 8.54
CA ALA A 121 -7.77 0.00 7.24
C ALA A 121 -8.98 -0.51 6.45
N HIS A 122 -8.99 -0.37 5.13
CA HIS A 122 -10.10 -0.94 4.34
C HIS A 122 -10.15 -2.47 4.53
N PRO A 123 -11.33 -3.05 4.80
CA PRO A 123 -11.45 -4.46 5.17
C PRO A 123 -11.07 -5.44 4.06
N ASP A 124 -11.13 -5.01 2.80
CA ASP A 124 -10.70 -5.83 1.66
C ASP A 124 -9.19 -5.77 1.40
N TRP A 125 -8.46 -4.84 2.05
CA TRP A 125 -7.03 -4.68 1.85
C TRP A 125 -6.21 -5.60 2.73
N HIS A 126 -5.28 -6.31 2.10
CA HIS A 126 -4.43 -7.27 2.78
C HIS A 126 -2.98 -7.22 2.30
N SER A 127 -2.11 -7.91 3.02
CA SER A 127 -0.69 -8.08 2.69
C SER A 127 0.06 -6.77 2.44
N ALA A 128 -0.30 -5.70 3.15
CA ALA A 128 0.36 -4.41 3.03
C ALA A 128 1.85 -4.50 3.35
N SER A 129 2.67 -3.88 2.52
CA SER A 129 4.11 -3.91 2.63
C SER A 129 4.74 -2.73 1.90
N TRP A 130 6.05 -2.66 1.97
CA TRP A 130 6.86 -1.65 1.31
C TRP A 130 8.26 -2.18 1.07
N LEU A 131 8.90 -1.72 0.00
CA LEU A 131 10.25 -2.12 -0.39
C LEU A 131 11.02 -0.91 -0.92
N ALA A 132 12.25 -0.73 -0.45
CA ALA A 132 13.18 0.18 -1.11
C ALA A 132 13.55 -0.36 -2.50
N VAL A 133 14.03 0.50 -3.41
CA VAL A 133 14.39 0.09 -4.79
C VAL A 133 15.32 -1.13 -4.85
N HIS A 134 16.33 -1.18 -3.98
CA HIS A 134 17.24 -2.31 -3.93
C HIS A 134 16.57 -3.58 -3.40
N GLU A 135 15.61 -3.48 -2.47
CA GLU A 135 14.85 -4.62 -1.96
C GLU A 135 13.92 -5.19 -3.02
N ILE A 136 13.38 -4.37 -3.93
CA ILE A 136 12.59 -4.84 -5.07
C ILE A 136 13.45 -5.77 -5.93
N ARG A 137 14.66 -5.36 -6.31
CA ARG A 137 15.57 -6.21 -7.11
C ARG A 137 15.85 -7.55 -6.43
N LEU A 138 16.21 -7.50 -5.15
CA LEU A 138 16.50 -8.70 -4.37
C LEU A 138 15.26 -9.62 -4.28
N ALA A 139 14.06 -9.06 -4.16
CA ALA A 139 12.82 -9.83 -4.12
C ALA A 139 12.53 -10.54 -5.46
N LEU A 140 12.74 -9.84 -6.59
CA LEU A 140 12.60 -10.44 -7.92
C LEU A 140 13.63 -11.53 -8.17
N GLU A 141 14.90 -11.27 -7.82
CA GLU A 141 15.99 -12.25 -7.94
C GLU A 141 15.73 -13.50 -7.09
N HIS A 142 15.30 -13.32 -5.84
CA HIS A 142 14.93 -14.42 -4.93
C HIS A 142 13.79 -15.27 -5.49
N ALA A 143 12.82 -14.64 -6.14
CA ALA A 143 11.70 -15.32 -6.79
C ALA A 143 12.06 -15.90 -8.16
N GLN A 144 13.29 -15.72 -8.64
CA GLN A 144 13.71 -16.02 -10.01
C GLN A 144 12.79 -15.39 -11.07
N PHE A 145 12.23 -14.22 -10.74
CA PHE A 145 11.31 -13.48 -11.59
C PHE A 145 12.11 -12.46 -12.40
N SER A 146 12.19 -12.66 -13.71
CA SER A 146 12.90 -11.73 -14.59
C SER A 146 12.10 -10.43 -14.76
N LEU A 147 12.77 -9.29 -14.70
CA LEU A 147 12.14 -8.00 -15.01
C LEU A 147 11.64 -7.94 -16.47
N ASP A 148 12.28 -8.68 -17.38
CA ASP A 148 11.84 -8.79 -18.79
C ASP A 148 10.54 -9.59 -18.94
N ALA A 149 10.14 -10.35 -17.91
CA ALA A 149 8.87 -11.06 -17.87
C ALA A 149 7.77 -10.27 -17.16
N ALA A 150 8.12 -9.13 -16.55
CA ALA A 150 7.14 -8.24 -15.93
C ALA A 150 6.33 -7.49 -16.98
N SER A 151 5.21 -6.91 -16.56
CA SER A 151 4.45 -6.00 -17.42
C SER A 151 5.22 -4.71 -17.70
N ASP A 152 4.96 -4.08 -18.85
CA ASP A 152 5.56 -2.80 -19.23
C ASP A 152 5.29 -1.72 -18.17
N GLU A 153 4.09 -1.70 -17.56
CA GLU A 153 3.74 -0.76 -16.49
C GLU A 153 4.63 -0.94 -15.26
N PHE A 154 4.90 -2.18 -14.84
CA PHE A 154 5.80 -2.42 -13.73
C PHE A 154 7.25 -2.08 -14.07
N VAL A 155 7.70 -2.39 -15.30
CA VAL A 155 9.05 -2.02 -15.74
C VAL A 155 9.22 -0.50 -15.73
N LEU A 156 8.26 0.25 -16.27
CA LEU A 156 8.25 1.72 -16.27
C LEU A 156 8.26 2.28 -14.84
N LEU A 157 7.41 1.76 -13.96
CA LEU A 157 7.40 2.14 -12.56
C LEU A 157 8.76 1.87 -11.90
N PHE A 158 9.31 0.67 -12.05
CA PHE A 158 10.58 0.29 -11.46
C PHE A 158 11.73 1.19 -11.93
N GLN A 159 11.77 1.51 -13.23
CA GLN A 159 12.74 2.46 -13.79
C GLN A 159 12.55 3.87 -13.23
N TYR A 160 11.31 4.33 -13.12
CA TYR A 160 10.98 5.63 -12.54
C TYR A 160 11.46 5.75 -11.09
N VAL A 161 11.09 4.80 -10.22
CA VAL A 161 11.51 4.79 -8.81
C VAL A 161 13.03 4.65 -8.70
N SER A 162 13.67 3.83 -9.55
CA SER A 162 15.14 3.72 -9.60
C SER A 162 15.82 5.04 -9.95
N ALA A 163 15.29 5.78 -10.94
CA ALA A 163 15.82 7.08 -11.33
C ALA A 163 15.67 8.13 -10.22
N VAL A 164 14.54 8.11 -9.50
CA VAL A 164 14.32 8.98 -8.34
C VAL A 164 15.28 8.64 -7.21
N ALA A 165 15.46 7.35 -6.88
CA ALA A 165 16.42 6.91 -5.87
C ALA A 165 17.86 7.35 -6.18
N GLY A 166 18.26 7.32 -7.46
CA GLY A 166 19.56 7.84 -7.89
C GLY A 166 19.76 9.34 -7.64
N LYS A 167 18.67 10.13 -7.61
CA LYS A 167 18.71 11.59 -7.40
C LYS A 167 18.44 12.02 -5.96
N LYS A 168 17.54 11.32 -5.27
CA LYS A 168 17.03 11.68 -3.93
C LYS A 168 17.65 10.84 -2.81
N GLY A 169 18.35 9.77 -3.17
CA GLY A 169 19.03 8.88 -2.22
C GLY A 169 18.21 7.63 -1.87
N PRO A 170 18.63 6.89 -0.83
CA PRO A 170 18.08 5.58 -0.50
C PRO A 170 16.67 5.62 0.10
N SER A 171 16.19 6.80 0.49
CA SER A 171 14.85 7.02 1.06
C SER A 171 13.74 7.03 0.01
N THR A 172 13.89 6.29 -1.10
CA THR A 172 12.86 6.10 -2.12
C THR A 172 12.38 4.66 -2.09
N ARG A 173 11.07 4.47 -1.98
CA ARG A 173 10.44 3.15 -1.84
C ARG A 173 9.14 3.05 -2.61
N VAL A 174 8.69 1.82 -2.78
CA VAL A 174 7.29 1.54 -3.10
C VAL A 174 6.55 1.10 -1.85
N VAL A 175 5.28 1.49 -1.73
CA VAL A 175 4.33 0.98 -0.73
C VAL A 175 3.19 0.33 -1.49
N PHE A 176 2.77 -0.85 -1.06
CA PHE A 176 1.75 -1.60 -1.79
C PHE A 176 0.93 -2.51 -0.89
N TRP A 177 -0.25 -2.89 -1.38
CA TRP A 177 -1.14 -3.86 -0.78
C TRP A 177 -2.04 -4.44 -1.88
N PHE A 178 -2.91 -5.37 -1.50
CA PHE A 178 -3.73 -6.12 -2.44
C PHE A 178 -5.20 -6.09 -1.99
N ASP A 179 -6.11 -6.22 -2.95
CA ASP A 179 -7.53 -6.49 -2.69
C ASP A 179 -7.93 -7.91 -3.18
N ASN A 180 -9.12 -8.37 -2.78
CA ASN A 180 -9.59 -9.75 -2.96
C ASN A 180 -10.41 -9.99 -4.24
#